data_AF-A0A8C1UN82-F1
#
_entry.id   AF-A0A8C1UN82-F1
#
_cell.length_a   1.000
_cell.length_b   1.000
_cell.length_c   1.000
_cell.angle_alpha   90.00
_cell.angle_beta   90.00
_cell.angle_gamma   90.00
#
_symmetry.space_group_name_H-M   'P 1'
#
loop_
_entity.id
_entity.type
_entity.pdbx_description
1 polymer ?
#
loop_
_entity_poly.entity_id
_entity_poly.type
_entity_poly.pdbx_seq_one_letter_code
_entity_poly.pdbx_strand_id
1 'polypeptide(L)'
;MNAYMVYKVMTKTSLSIFSRDEVCVKRRFSDFLGLYSKLASKYMHMGYIVPPAPEKSIVGMTKVKVGKEDLSSVEFVEKRRSALERYLLRTVKHPALLKDPDVLQFLESSELPRAVSTQALSGAGILRMVNKAADAVNKMTIKMNESDAWFEEKQQQFENLDVQLRKLHASVESLVYHRKELSVNTASFAKSAAMLGNSEDHTALSRALSQLAEVEEKIDQLHQDQSYADFYLISELLGDYVRLITAVKGVFDQRMKAWAKWQDAQVMLQRKREAEAKLQYANKPDKLQQATDEIRECSGVNQERNLHRSSSV
;
A
#
# COMPACT_ATOMS: atom_id res chain seq x y z
N MET A 1 -19.82 18.92 13.83
CA MET A 1 -19.90 17.49 13.41
C MET A 1 -19.15 17.39 12.07
N ASN A 2 -18.00 16.73 11.98
CA ASN A 2 -17.21 16.71 10.74
C ASN A 2 -17.81 15.73 9.74
N ALA A 3 -18.11 16.18 8.50
CA ALA A 3 -18.58 15.33 7.42
C ALA A 3 -17.51 14.28 7.05
N TYR A 4 -17.94 13.04 6.79
CA TYR A 4 -17.09 11.93 6.37
C TYR A 4 -17.81 11.06 5.34
N MET A 5 -17.04 10.42 4.47
CA MET A 5 -17.56 9.46 3.50
C MET A 5 -17.71 8.07 4.12
N VAL A 6 -18.74 7.34 3.68
CA VAL A 6 -19.02 5.96 4.07
C VAL A 6 -19.10 5.09 2.82
N TYR A 7 -18.39 3.97 2.85
CA TYR A 7 -18.37 2.95 1.81
C TYR A 7 -19.28 1.79 2.21
N LYS A 8 -20.13 1.36 1.28
CA LYS A 8 -20.89 0.11 1.40
C LYS A 8 -19.97 -1.03 0.95
N VAL A 9 -19.59 -1.89 1.88
CA VAL A 9 -18.78 -3.09 1.59
C VAL A 9 -19.74 -4.27 1.54
N MET A 10 -19.85 -4.89 0.36
CA MET A 10 -20.64 -6.09 0.13
C MET A 10 -19.69 -7.26 0.00
N THR A 11 -19.87 -8.26 0.86
CA THR A 11 -19.10 -9.50 0.86
C THR A 11 -20.02 -10.62 0.43
N LYS A 12 -19.63 -11.32 -0.64
CA LYS A 12 -20.28 -12.54 -1.12
C LYS A 12 -19.27 -13.67 -1.05
N THR A 13 -19.60 -14.76 -0.38
CA THR A 13 -18.67 -15.84 -0.07
C THR A 13 -19.42 -17.16 0.10
N SER A 14 -18.76 -18.27 -0.25
CA SER A 14 -19.23 -19.64 0.02
C SER A 14 -18.41 -20.31 1.14
N LEU A 15 -17.54 -19.55 1.81
CA LEU A 15 -16.65 -20.07 2.84
C LEU A 15 -17.40 -20.16 4.18
N SER A 16 -17.35 -21.33 4.81
CA SER A 16 -18.01 -21.61 6.10
C SER A 16 -17.44 -20.86 7.30
N ILE A 17 -16.32 -20.14 7.13
CA ILE A 17 -15.76 -19.25 8.16
C ILE A 17 -16.60 -17.99 8.35
N PHE A 18 -17.48 -17.67 7.38
CA PHE A 18 -18.43 -16.57 7.48
C PHE A 18 -19.78 -17.09 7.95
N SER A 19 -20.49 -16.27 8.71
CA SER A 19 -21.80 -16.58 9.27
C SER A 19 -22.92 -16.52 8.23
N ARG A 20 -22.71 -15.80 7.13
CA ARG A 20 -23.68 -15.58 6.05
C ARG A 20 -22.98 -15.55 4.69
N ASP A 21 -23.65 -16.04 3.67
CA ASP A 21 -23.14 -16.06 2.29
C ASP A 21 -23.10 -14.66 1.66
N GLU A 22 -23.96 -13.75 2.13
CA GLU A 22 -23.98 -12.35 1.71
C GLU A 22 -24.10 -11.43 2.94
N VAL A 23 -23.14 -10.51 3.08
CA VAL A 23 -23.12 -9.50 4.15
C VAL A 23 -22.87 -8.13 3.54
N CYS A 24 -23.56 -7.13 4.07
CA CYS A 24 -23.38 -5.74 3.68
C CYS A 24 -23.12 -4.88 4.92
N VAL A 25 -21.93 -4.28 5.00
CA VAL A 25 -21.51 -3.41 6.10
C VAL A 25 -21.13 -2.01 5.60
N LYS A 26 -21.22 -1.03 6.51
CA LYS A 26 -20.82 0.35 6.24
C LYS A 26 -19.45 0.62 6.89
N ARG A 27 -18.50 1.15 6.11
CA ARG A 27 -17.12 1.42 6.56
C ARG A 27 -16.66 2.81 6.17
N ARG A 28 -15.97 3.49 7.07
CA ARG A 28 -15.29 4.76 6.79
C ARG A 28 -13.88 4.48 6.34
N PHE A 29 -13.28 5.42 5.62
CA PHE A 29 -11.87 5.33 5.22
C PHE A 29 -10.91 5.08 6.41
N SER A 30 -11.20 5.67 7.58
CA SER A 30 -10.44 5.43 8.81
C SER A 30 -10.43 3.97 9.25
N ASP A 31 -11.51 3.24 8.98
CA ASP A 31 -11.67 1.86 9.45
C ASP A 31 -10.76 0.93 8.65
N PHE A 32 -10.62 1.17 7.34
CA PHE A 32 -9.65 0.46 6.48
C PHE A 32 -8.21 0.70 6.92
N LEU A 33 -7.88 1.94 7.31
CA LEU A 33 -6.55 2.26 7.82
C LEU A 33 -6.28 1.62 9.18
N GLY A 34 -7.31 1.56 10.03
CA GLY A 34 -7.26 0.83 11.29
C GLY A 34 -6.97 -0.66 11.06
N LEU A 35 -7.71 -1.29 10.14
CA LEU A 35 -7.47 -2.69 9.75
C LEU A 35 -6.04 -2.88 9.25
N TYR A 36 -5.58 -2.07 8.30
CA TYR A 36 -4.21 -2.14 7.79
C TYR A 36 -3.17 -2.00 8.90
N SER A 37 -3.33 -1.05 9.82
CA SER A 37 -2.39 -0.85 10.92
C SER A 37 -2.31 -2.07 11.84
N LYS A 38 -3.46 -2.72 12.13
CA LYS A 38 -3.49 -3.93 12.94
C LYS A 38 -2.79 -5.08 12.23
N LEU A 39 -3.10 -5.31 10.95
CA LEU A 39 -2.48 -6.37 10.15
C LEU A 39 -0.98 -6.15 9.99
N ALA A 40 -0.55 -4.93 9.69
CA ALA A 40 0.87 -4.59 9.58
C ALA A 40 1.61 -4.86 10.90
N SER A 41 1.03 -4.48 12.04
CA SER A 41 1.63 -4.74 13.35
C SER A 41 1.75 -6.24 13.65
N LYS A 42 0.73 -7.03 13.31
CA LYS A 42 0.69 -8.48 13.60
C LYS A 42 1.56 -9.32 12.66
N TYR A 43 1.61 -8.98 11.37
CA TYR A 43 2.10 -9.91 10.36
C TYR A 43 3.36 -9.43 9.61
N MET A 44 3.62 -8.12 9.56
CA MET A 44 4.76 -7.60 8.79
C MET A 44 6.11 -8.06 9.38
N HIS A 45 6.19 -8.15 10.72
CA HIS A 45 7.39 -8.66 11.40
C HIS A 45 7.57 -10.18 11.26
N MET A 46 6.52 -10.90 10.85
CA MET A 46 6.55 -12.32 10.52
C MET A 46 6.87 -12.59 9.04
N GLY A 47 7.11 -11.53 8.25
CA GLY A 47 7.44 -11.66 6.84
C GLY A 47 6.26 -11.63 5.87
N TYR A 48 5.02 -11.40 6.33
CA TYR A 48 3.87 -11.35 5.42
C TYR A 48 3.76 -10.00 4.72
N ILE A 49 3.44 -10.06 3.43
CA ILE A 49 3.16 -8.86 2.63
C ILE A 49 1.73 -8.41 2.92
N VAL A 50 1.60 -7.43 3.80
CA VAL A 50 0.29 -6.79 4.06
C VAL A 50 -0.01 -5.83 2.92
N PRO A 51 -1.12 -6.00 2.16
CA PRO A 51 -1.45 -5.14 1.04
C PRO A 51 -1.49 -3.66 1.45
N PRO A 52 -0.88 -2.75 0.68
CA PRO A 52 -0.83 -1.34 1.04
C PRO A 52 -2.24 -0.75 1.08
N ALA A 53 -2.58 -0.07 2.17
CA ALA A 53 -3.81 0.71 2.21
C ALA A 53 -3.70 1.95 1.29
N PRO A 54 -4.81 2.44 0.72
CA PRO A 54 -4.79 3.67 -0.05
C PRO A 54 -4.30 4.85 0.80
N GLU A 55 -3.57 5.79 0.20
CA GLU A 55 -3.05 6.94 0.93
C GLU A 55 -4.15 7.96 1.27
N LYS A 56 -4.00 8.62 2.42
CA LYS A 56 -4.81 9.79 2.77
C LYS A 56 -4.43 10.96 1.85
N SER A 57 -5.07 11.08 0.71
CA SER A 57 -4.96 12.31 -0.09
C SER A 57 -5.67 13.46 0.63
N ILE A 58 -4.87 14.36 1.22
CA ILE A 58 -5.31 15.59 1.90
C ILE A 58 -5.86 16.57 0.85
N VAL A 59 -5.22 16.65 -0.33
CA VAL A 59 -5.61 17.53 -1.43
C VAL A 59 -7.00 17.20 -1.99
N GLY A 60 -7.32 15.92 -2.16
CA GLY A 60 -8.66 15.52 -2.62
C GLY A 60 -9.75 15.65 -1.55
N MET A 61 -9.40 15.48 -0.27
CA MET A 61 -10.36 15.70 0.83
C MET A 61 -10.76 17.16 1.01
N THR A 62 -9.87 18.11 0.73
CA THR A 62 -10.21 19.54 0.77
C THR A 62 -11.12 19.92 -0.40
N LYS A 63 -10.92 19.36 -1.61
CA LYS A 63 -11.79 19.62 -2.76
C LYS A 63 -13.21 19.09 -2.58
N VAL A 64 -13.39 17.87 -2.06
CA VAL A 64 -14.72 17.29 -1.77
C VAL A 64 -15.47 18.06 -0.66
N LYS A 65 -14.75 18.67 0.29
CA LYS A 65 -15.35 19.42 1.40
C LYS A 65 -15.82 20.83 1.05
N VAL A 66 -15.37 21.41 -0.07
CA VAL A 66 -15.68 22.80 -0.46
C VAL A 66 -16.94 22.89 -1.34
N GLY A 67 -17.65 21.77 -1.58
CA GLY A 67 -19.02 21.81 -2.08
C GLY A 67 -19.20 22.28 -3.54
N LYS A 68 -18.14 22.27 -4.35
CA LYS A 68 -18.32 22.26 -5.81
C LYS A 68 -18.46 20.81 -6.26
N GLU A 69 -19.65 20.46 -6.75
CA GLU A 69 -19.92 19.22 -7.48
C GLU A 69 -19.19 19.22 -8.83
N ASP A 70 -17.87 19.39 -8.81
CA ASP A 70 -17.03 19.31 -10.00
C ASP A 70 -16.73 17.83 -10.30
N LEU A 71 -16.56 17.48 -11.58
CA LEU A 71 -16.14 16.14 -12.05
C LEU A 71 -14.94 15.57 -11.26
N SER A 72 -14.05 16.45 -10.77
CA SER A 72 -12.89 16.10 -9.95
C SER A 72 -13.23 15.48 -8.58
N SER A 73 -14.41 15.77 -8.02
CA SER A 73 -14.88 15.20 -6.76
C SER A 73 -15.32 13.74 -6.93
N VAL A 74 -16.09 13.46 -7.98
CA VAL A 74 -16.53 12.11 -8.38
C VAL A 74 -15.31 11.24 -8.70
N GLU A 75 -14.36 11.79 -9.47
CA GLU A 75 -13.13 11.08 -9.83
C GLU A 75 -12.33 10.64 -8.60
N PHE A 76 -12.22 11.51 -7.60
CA PHE A 76 -11.55 11.21 -6.35
C PHE A 76 -12.26 10.12 -5.53
N VAL A 77 -13.59 10.19 -5.44
CA VAL A 77 -14.39 9.19 -4.71
C VAL A 77 -14.21 7.81 -5.33
N GLU A 78 -14.29 7.72 -6.65
CA GLU A 78 -14.21 6.46 -7.39
C GLU A 78 -12.79 5.89 -7.40
N LYS A 79 -11.77 6.74 -7.55
CA LYS A 79 -10.36 6.37 -7.36
C LYS A 79 -10.14 5.74 -5.99
N ARG A 80 -10.65 6.37 -4.94
CA ARG A 80 -10.53 5.84 -3.58
C ARG A 80 -11.32 4.55 -3.40
N ARG A 81 -12.56 4.47 -3.91
CA ARG A 81 -13.40 3.27 -3.84
C ARG A 81 -12.71 2.07 -4.48
N SER A 82 -12.19 2.22 -5.70
CA SER A 82 -11.50 1.15 -6.43
C SER A 82 -10.20 0.71 -5.72
N ALA A 83 -9.45 1.64 -5.12
CA ALA A 83 -8.26 1.31 -4.35
C ALA A 83 -8.59 0.53 -3.06
N LEU A 84 -9.67 0.90 -2.36
CA LEU A 84 -10.15 0.17 -1.18
C LEU A 84 -10.63 -1.24 -1.52
N GLU A 85 -11.32 -1.39 -2.66
CA GLU A 85 -11.73 -2.70 -3.18
C GLU A 85 -10.52 -3.59 -3.48
N ARG A 86 -9.51 -3.08 -4.21
CA ARG A 86 -8.26 -3.82 -4.47
C ARG A 86 -7.55 -4.22 -3.19
N TYR A 87 -7.47 -3.30 -2.21
CA TYR A 87 -6.89 -3.58 -0.90
C TYR A 87 -7.60 -4.74 -0.18
N LEU A 88 -8.94 -4.70 -0.11
CA LEU A 88 -9.71 -5.77 0.52
C LEU A 88 -9.56 -7.09 -0.23
N LEU A 89 -9.72 -7.07 -1.56
CA LEU A 89 -9.61 -8.28 -2.39
C LEU A 89 -8.26 -8.97 -2.22
N ARG A 90 -7.15 -8.22 -2.13
CA ARG A 90 -5.83 -8.80 -1.85
C ARG A 90 -5.70 -9.31 -0.43
N THR A 91 -6.29 -8.62 0.54
CA THR A 91 -6.28 -9.04 1.95
C THR A 91 -7.00 -10.36 2.13
N VAL A 92 -8.20 -10.50 1.56
CA VAL A 92 -9.01 -11.74 1.67
C VAL A 92 -8.46 -12.89 0.81
N LYS A 93 -7.67 -12.61 -0.23
CA LYS A 93 -6.98 -13.66 -1.00
C LYS A 93 -5.81 -14.29 -0.26
N HIS A 94 -5.24 -13.61 0.75
CA HIS A 94 -4.14 -14.17 1.54
C HIS A 94 -4.68 -15.10 2.64
N PRO A 95 -4.38 -16.42 2.62
CA PRO A 95 -5.03 -17.39 3.50
C PRO A 95 -4.90 -17.08 5.00
N ALA A 96 -3.74 -16.56 5.42
CA ALA A 96 -3.50 -16.19 6.82
C ALA A 96 -4.20 -14.88 7.22
N LEU A 97 -4.30 -13.89 6.32
CA LEU A 97 -4.96 -12.61 6.62
C LEU A 97 -6.48 -12.76 6.62
N LEU A 98 -7.02 -13.60 5.73
CA LEU A 98 -8.45 -13.91 5.68
C LEU A 98 -8.97 -14.48 7.02
N LYS A 99 -8.17 -15.33 7.67
CA LYS A 99 -8.51 -15.95 8.96
C LYS A 99 -8.27 -15.03 10.15
N ASP A 100 -7.68 -13.84 9.95
CA ASP A 100 -7.44 -12.91 11.04
C ASP A 100 -8.79 -12.39 11.61
N PRO A 101 -8.98 -12.41 12.94
CA PRO A 101 -10.23 -11.96 13.56
C PRO A 101 -10.60 -10.52 13.22
N ASP A 102 -9.64 -9.60 13.03
CA ASP A 102 -9.93 -8.21 12.67
C ASP A 102 -10.45 -8.11 11.23
N VAL A 103 -10.00 -8.97 10.31
CA VAL A 103 -10.52 -9.03 8.93
C VAL A 103 -11.95 -9.55 8.92
N LEU A 104 -12.22 -10.66 9.63
CA LEU A 104 -13.57 -11.21 9.74
C LEU A 104 -14.52 -10.20 10.39
N GLN A 105 -14.11 -9.59 11.50
CA GLN A 105 -14.87 -8.53 12.16
C GLN A 105 -15.13 -7.34 11.22
N PHE A 106 -14.11 -6.93 10.46
CA PHE A 106 -14.23 -5.85 9.47
C PHE A 106 -15.22 -6.18 8.36
N LEU A 107 -15.41 -7.44 7.97
CA LEU A 107 -16.35 -7.82 6.91
C LEU A 107 -17.77 -8.09 7.43
N GLU A 108 -17.92 -8.60 8.65
CA GLU A 108 -19.22 -9.06 9.16
C GLU A 108 -19.93 -8.10 10.13
N SER A 109 -19.18 -7.38 10.96
CA SER A 109 -19.79 -6.63 12.08
C SER A 109 -20.50 -5.37 11.61
N SER A 110 -21.73 -5.12 12.08
CA SER A 110 -22.44 -3.87 11.77
C SER A 110 -21.71 -2.64 12.32
N GLU A 111 -21.09 -2.78 13.50
CA GLU A 111 -20.34 -1.74 14.20
C GLU A 111 -18.88 -2.15 14.40
N LEU A 112 -17.97 -1.18 14.24
CA LEU A 112 -16.55 -1.36 14.55
C LEU A 112 -16.15 -0.41 15.68
N PRO A 113 -15.27 -0.85 16.61
CA PRO A 113 -14.63 0.05 17.54
C PRO A 113 -13.95 1.19 16.79
N ARG A 114 -14.12 2.43 17.26
CA ARG A 114 -13.57 3.62 16.60
C ARG A 114 -12.06 3.44 16.40
N ALA A 115 -11.59 3.51 15.15
CA ALA A 115 -10.18 3.36 14.84
C ALA A 115 -9.34 4.45 15.54
N VAL A 116 -8.60 4.05 16.57
CA VAL A 116 -7.63 4.87 17.30
C VAL A 116 -6.33 4.96 16.49
N SER A 117 -5.61 6.08 16.57
CA SER A 117 -4.29 6.30 15.93
C SER A 117 -4.23 6.42 14.39
N THR A 118 -5.36 6.58 13.68
CA THR A 118 -5.33 6.79 12.21
C THR A 118 -4.70 8.12 11.79
N GLN A 119 -4.48 9.07 12.71
CA GLN A 119 -3.79 10.33 12.43
C GLN A 119 -2.28 10.14 12.18
N ALA A 120 -1.65 9.13 12.80
CA ALA A 120 -0.25 8.78 12.57
C ALA A 120 -0.01 8.26 11.13
N LEU A 121 -0.99 7.59 10.52
CA LEU A 121 -0.93 7.21 9.09
C LEU A 121 -1.17 8.40 8.14
N SER A 122 -1.64 9.55 8.62
CA SER A 122 -2.06 10.71 7.82
C SER A 122 -0.99 11.78 7.64
N GLY A 123 -0.09 11.92 8.60
CA GLY A 123 0.91 13.00 8.66
C GLY A 123 2.35 12.53 8.49
N ALA A 124 2.56 11.25 8.20
CA ALA A 124 3.87 10.60 8.21
C ALA A 124 4.76 10.93 6.98
N GLY A 125 4.55 12.06 6.30
CA GLY A 125 5.47 12.49 5.24
C GLY A 125 6.83 12.93 5.81
N ILE A 126 6.79 13.75 6.86
CA ILE A 126 7.99 14.37 7.44
C ILE A 126 8.63 13.46 8.50
N LEU A 127 7.83 12.84 9.38
CA LEU A 127 8.35 11.91 10.40
C LEU A 127 8.90 10.58 9.83
N ARG A 128 8.42 10.12 8.65
CA ARG A 128 9.08 9.02 7.92
C ARG A 128 10.43 9.43 7.35
N MET A 129 10.65 10.69 6.96
CA MET A 129 11.95 11.10 6.41
C MET A 129 13.06 11.03 7.46
N VAL A 130 12.76 11.45 8.70
CA VAL A 130 13.74 11.39 9.80
C VAL A 130 14.04 9.94 10.21
N ASN A 131 12.99 9.09 10.32
CA ASN A 131 13.17 7.67 10.59
C ASN A 131 13.85 6.92 9.43
N LYS A 132 13.62 7.32 8.18
CA LYS A 132 14.32 6.75 7.00
C LYS A 132 15.79 7.12 6.97
N ALA A 133 16.18 8.32 7.40
CA ALA A 133 17.59 8.71 7.49
C ALA A 133 18.31 7.92 8.59
N ALA A 134 17.68 7.74 9.75
CA ALA A 134 18.20 6.89 10.82
C ALA A 134 18.27 5.41 10.42
N ASP A 135 17.23 4.86 9.77
CA ASP A 135 17.24 3.49 9.23
C ASP A 135 18.25 3.31 8.08
N ALA A 136 18.54 4.33 7.27
CA ALA A 136 19.53 4.29 6.20
C ALA A 136 20.98 4.26 6.74
N VAL A 137 21.25 5.00 7.82
CA VAL A 137 22.54 4.93 8.53
C VAL A 137 22.69 3.57 9.22
N ASN A 138 21.61 3.04 9.81
CA ASN A 138 21.63 1.69 10.40
C ASN A 138 21.86 0.60 9.33
N LYS A 139 21.24 0.73 8.13
CA LYS A 139 21.49 -0.14 6.97
C LYS A 139 22.94 -0.11 6.48
N MET A 140 23.64 1.02 6.57
CA MET A 140 25.07 1.11 6.19
C MET A 140 26.01 0.49 7.23
N THR A 141 25.55 0.29 8.47
CA THR A 141 26.37 -0.24 9.57
C THR A 141 26.13 -1.74 9.81
N ILE A 142 24.97 -2.25 9.41
CA ILE A 142 24.66 -3.68 9.43
C ILE A 142 25.26 -4.33 8.17
N LYS A 143 26.52 -4.80 8.28
CA LYS A 143 27.07 -5.74 7.29
C LYS A 143 26.36 -7.08 7.47
N MET A 144 25.27 -7.25 6.73
CA MET A 144 24.61 -8.55 6.58
C MET A 144 25.55 -9.45 5.78
N ASN A 145 26.47 -10.12 6.46
CA ASN A 145 27.32 -11.15 5.86
C ASN A 145 26.49 -12.43 5.72
N GLU A 146 25.36 -12.34 5.03
CA GLU A 146 24.48 -13.47 4.76
C GLU A 146 24.74 -13.91 3.32
N SER A 147 25.40 -15.05 3.17
CA SER A 147 25.69 -15.71 1.89
C SER A 147 24.42 -16.32 1.27
N ASP A 148 23.36 -15.53 1.15
CA ASP A 148 22.11 -15.90 0.48
C ASP A 148 22.03 -15.12 -0.84
N ALA A 149 22.71 -15.65 -1.86
CA ALA A 149 22.77 -15.06 -3.19
C ALA A 149 21.37 -14.84 -3.80
N TRP A 150 20.40 -15.70 -3.46
CA TRP A 150 19.01 -15.55 -3.90
C TRP A 150 18.39 -14.29 -3.30
N PHE A 151 18.62 -14.01 -2.02
CA PHE A 151 18.06 -12.83 -1.37
C PHE A 151 18.65 -11.53 -1.92
N GLU A 152 19.96 -11.46 -2.10
CA GLU A 152 20.63 -10.30 -2.71
C GLU A 152 20.12 -10.05 -4.14
N GLU A 153 20.02 -11.13 -4.94
CA GLU A 153 19.47 -11.07 -6.29
C GLU A 153 18.02 -10.55 -6.27
N LYS A 154 17.16 -11.10 -5.40
CA LYS A 154 15.76 -10.68 -5.31
C LYS A 154 15.61 -9.25 -4.81
N GLN A 155 16.42 -8.83 -3.85
CA GLN A 155 16.43 -7.46 -3.37
C GLN A 155 16.78 -6.50 -4.50
N GLN A 156 17.85 -6.78 -5.26
CA GLN A 156 18.23 -5.98 -6.42
C GLN A 156 17.14 -5.99 -7.51
N GLN A 157 16.50 -7.13 -7.76
CA GLN A 157 15.38 -7.23 -8.70
C GLN A 157 14.21 -6.33 -8.29
N PHE A 158 13.80 -6.34 -7.01
CA PHE A 158 12.72 -5.49 -6.53
C PHE A 158 13.09 -4.00 -6.50
N GLU A 159 14.35 -3.64 -6.24
CA GLU A 159 14.83 -2.25 -6.37
C GLU A 159 14.75 -1.77 -7.83
N ASN A 160 15.23 -2.59 -8.77
CA ASN A 160 15.14 -2.26 -10.19
C ASN A 160 13.68 -2.13 -10.65
N LEU A 161 12.82 -3.05 -10.22
CA LEU A 161 11.40 -3.05 -10.57
C LEU A 161 10.67 -1.84 -9.97
N ASP A 162 10.98 -1.42 -8.74
CA ASP A 162 10.43 -0.20 -8.12
C ASP A 162 10.79 1.03 -8.95
N VAL A 163 12.05 1.17 -9.39
CA VAL A 163 12.51 2.29 -10.22
C VAL A 163 11.80 2.28 -11.58
N GLN A 164 11.71 1.13 -12.24
CA GLN A 164 11.09 0.99 -13.55
C GLN A 164 9.57 1.25 -13.50
N LEU A 165 8.86 0.67 -12.54
CA LEU A 165 7.42 0.88 -12.40
C LEU A 165 7.07 2.30 -11.99
N ARG A 166 7.90 2.98 -11.17
CA ARG A 166 7.69 4.41 -10.87
C ARG A 166 7.83 5.29 -12.10
N LYS A 167 8.85 5.04 -12.93
CA LYS A 167 9.02 5.76 -14.20
C LYS A 167 7.84 5.51 -15.13
N LEU A 168 7.43 4.24 -15.29
CA LEU A 168 6.27 3.88 -16.10
C LEU A 168 4.98 4.53 -15.59
N HIS A 169 4.74 4.50 -14.27
CA HIS A 169 3.59 5.14 -13.66
C HIS A 169 3.55 6.64 -13.95
N ALA A 170 4.67 7.35 -13.79
CA ALA A 170 4.77 8.78 -14.09
C ALA A 170 4.51 9.08 -15.58
N SER A 171 5.04 8.25 -16.49
CA SER A 171 4.75 8.38 -17.93
C SER A 171 3.27 8.16 -18.25
N VAL A 172 2.62 7.19 -17.60
CA VAL A 172 1.18 6.92 -17.78
C VAL A 172 0.33 8.04 -17.18
N GLU A 173 0.70 8.59 -16.02
CA GLU A 173 0.02 9.77 -15.45
C GLU A 173 0.07 10.96 -16.41
N SER A 174 1.23 11.21 -17.03
CA SER A 174 1.39 12.23 -18.07
C SER A 174 0.53 11.95 -19.30
N LEU A 175 0.49 10.69 -19.78
CA LEU A 175 -0.38 10.29 -20.89
C LEU A 175 -1.86 10.56 -20.60
N VAL A 176 -2.34 10.19 -19.41
CA VAL A 176 -3.72 10.44 -18.97
C VAL A 176 -4.00 11.94 -18.94
N TYR A 177 -3.08 12.74 -18.39
CA TYR A 177 -3.19 14.19 -18.36
C TYR A 177 -3.34 14.78 -19.76
N HIS A 178 -2.47 14.41 -20.70
CA HIS A 178 -2.53 14.91 -22.07
C HIS A 178 -3.78 14.43 -22.83
N ARG A 179 -4.30 13.23 -22.55
CA ARG A 179 -5.59 12.76 -23.12
C ARG A 179 -6.77 13.60 -22.64
N LYS A 180 -6.76 14.01 -21.36
CA LYS A 180 -7.76 14.95 -20.84
C LYS A 180 -7.65 16.34 -21.47
N GLU A 181 -6.44 16.86 -21.66
CA GLU A 181 -6.22 18.12 -22.38
C GLU A 181 -6.70 18.03 -23.84
N LEU A 182 -6.45 16.90 -24.51
CA LEU A 182 -6.92 16.68 -25.88
C LEU A 182 -8.44 16.75 -25.97
N SER A 183 -9.16 16.07 -25.07
CA SER A 183 -10.63 16.19 -24.94
C SER A 183 -11.07 17.65 -24.81
N VAL A 184 -10.51 18.40 -23.84
CA VAL A 184 -10.87 19.80 -23.61
C VAL A 184 -10.64 20.67 -24.86
N ASN A 185 -9.53 20.45 -25.57
CA ASN A 185 -9.22 21.18 -26.79
C ASN A 185 -10.16 20.80 -27.95
N THR A 186 -10.50 19.51 -28.09
CA THR A 186 -11.48 19.03 -29.07
C THR A 186 -12.86 19.65 -28.82
N ALA A 187 -13.32 19.69 -27.57
CA ALA A 187 -14.59 20.34 -27.21
C ALA A 187 -14.60 21.83 -27.56
N SER A 188 -13.50 22.53 -27.29
CA SER A 188 -13.33 23.95 -27.63
C SER A 188 -13.35 24.17 -29.15
N PHE A 189 -12.71 23.28 -29.91
CA PHE A 189 -12.72 23.32 -31.37
C PHE A 189 -14.13 23.08 -31.92
N ALA A 190 -14.84 22.06 -31.43
CA ALA A 190 -16.21 21.76 -31.82
C ALA A 190 -17.14 22.98 -31.61
N LYS A 191 -17.06 23.61 -30.42
CA LYS A 191 -17.82 24.83 -30.11
C LYS A 191 -17.48 25.99 -31.05
N SER A 192 -16.20 26.17 -31.38
CA SER A 192 -15.75 27.22 -32.29
C SER A 192 -16.23 26.98 -33.73
N ALA A 193 -16.18 25.73 -34.20
CA ALA A 193 -16.71 25.33 -35.51
C ALA A 193 -18.23 25.56 -35.60
N ALA A 194 -18.99 25.27 -34.54
CA ALA A 194 -20.42 25.56 -34.48
C ALA A 194 -20.71 27.06 -34.54
N MET A 195 -19.94 27.89 -33.82
CA MET A 195 -20.07 29.34 -33.86
C MET A 195 -19.78 29.93 -35.25
N LEU A 196 -18.73 29.43 -35.91
CA LEU A 196 -18.42 29.77 -37.30
C LEU A 196 -19.56 29.36 -38.24
N GLY A 197 -20.08 28.13 -38.10
CA GLY A 197 -21.21 27.64 -38.90
C GLY A 197 -22.46 28.52 -38.75
N ASN A 198 -22.73 29.03 -37.56
CA ASN A 198 -23.86 29.95 -37.29
C ASN A 198 -23.65 31.37 -37.84
N SER A 199 -22.40 31.76 -38.11
CA SER A 199 -22.04 33.09 -38.59
C SER A 199 -21.87 33.14 -40.13
N GLU A 200 -21.93 31.98 -40.79
CA GLU A 200 -21.68 31.82 -42.21
C GLU A 200 -22.97 31.94 -43.04
N ASP A 201 -22.96 32.83 -44.03
CA ASP A 201 -24.11 33.09 -44.90
C ASP A 201 -24.30 31.99 -45.95
N HIS A 202 -23.21 31.36 -46.41
CA HIS A 202 -23.30 30.31 -47.42
C HIS A 202 -23.84 29.00 -46.81
N THR A 203 -25.08 28.66 -47.15
CA THR A 203 -25.83 27.55 -46.51
C THR A 203 -25.10 26.21 -46.55
N ALA A 204 -24.43 25.87 -47.65
CA ALA A 204 -23.71 24.59 -47.74
C ALA A 204 -22.48 24.56 -46.82
N LEU A 205 -21.79 25.69 -46.64
CA LEU A 205 -20.61 25.81 -45.79
C LEU A 205 -21.02 25.83 -44.31
N SER A 206 -22.07 26.58 -43.97
CA SER A 206 -22.70 26.57 -42.64
C SER A 206 -23.09 25.15 -42.19
N ARG A 207 -23.72 24.37 -43.08
CA ARG A 207 -24.06 22.96 -42.81
C ARG A 207 -22.82 22.09 -42.61
N ALA A 208 -21.79 22.25 -43.45
CA ALA A 208 -20.55 21.48 -43.31
C ALA A 208 -19.84 21.76 -41.99
N LEU A 209 -19.77 23.03 -41.56
CA LEU A 209 -19.20 23.44 -40.27
C LEU A 209 -20.00 22.91 -39.07
N SER A 210 -21.34 22.90 -39.18
CA SER A 210 -22.21 22.33 -38.15
C SER A 210 -22.00 20.80 -38.02
N GLN A 211 -21.87 20.10 -39.14
CA GLN A 211 -21.56 18.67 -39.14
C GLN A 211 -20.16 18.38 -38.59
N LEU A 212 -19.17 19.21 -38.91
CA LEU A 212 -17.83 19.11 -38.32
C LEU A 212 -17.89 19.27 -36.80
N ALA A 213 -18.61 20.27 -36.30
CA ALA A 213 -18.80 20.47 -34.87
C ALA A 213 -19.45 19.24 -34.20
N GLU A 214 -20.49 18.66 -34.79
CA GLU A 214 -21.15 17.46 -34.26
C GLU A 214 -20.20 16.24 -34.22
N VAL A 215 -19.35 16.07 -35.25
CA VAL A 215 -18.35 15.00 -35.27
C VAL A 215 -17.30 15.21 -34.19
N GLU A 216 -16.80 16.44 -34.02
CA GLU A 216 -15.81 16.77 -33.00
C GLU A 216 -16.38 16.64 -31.57
N GLU A 217 -17.66 16.95 -31.34
CA GLU A 217 -18.34 16.66 -30.07
C GLU A 217 -18.37 15.15 -29.76
N LYS A 218 -18.63 14.32 -30.78
CA LYS A 218 -18.57 12.85 -30.61
C LYS A 218 -17.15 12.36 -30.35
N ILE A 219 -16.14 12.94 -31.00
CA ILE A 219 -14.73 12.63 -30.76
C ILE A 219 -14.31 13.04 -29.34
N ASP A 220 -14.74 14.21 -28.87
CA ASP A 220 -14.51 14.65 -27.49
C ASP A 220 -15.07 13.63 -26.49
N GLN A 221 -16.31 13.17 -26.67
CA GLN A 221 -16.89 12.15 -25.79
C GLN A 221 -16.04 10.87 -25.75
N LEU A 222 -15.53 10.42 -26.90
CA LEU A 222 -14.64 9.26 -26.96
C LEU A 222 -13.30 9.52 -26.23
N HIS A 223 -12.72 10.71 -26.39
CA HIS A 223 -11.51 11.11 -25.66
C HIS A 223 -11.74 11.14 -24.14
N GLN A 224 -12.89 11.64 -23.69
CA GLN A 224 -13.28 11.64 -22.29
C GLN A 224 -13.33 10.21 -21.75
N ASP A 225 -14.12 9.33 -22.40
CA ASP A 225 -14.29 7.93 -21.99
C ASP A 225 -12.95 7.17 -21.95
N GLN A 226 -12.11 7.38 -22.96
CA GLN A 226 -10.77 6.80 -23.02
C GLN A 226 -9.90 7.30 -21.86
N SER A 227 -9.86 8.62 -21.63
CA SER A 227 -9.04 9.20 -20.56
C SER A 227 -9.46 8.70 -19.16
N TYR A 228 -10.77 8.49 -18.94
CA TYR A 228 -11.29 7.89 -17.72
C TYR A 228 -10.86 6.43 -17.60
N ALA A 229 -11.00 5.63 -18.66
CA ALA A 229 -10.58 4.23 -18.66
C ALA A 229 -9.07 4.09 -18.38
N ASP A 230 -8.22 4.88 -19.04
CA ASP A 230 -6.77 4.84 -18.82
C ASP A 230 -6.39 5.21 -17.39
N PHE A 231 -7.04 6.23 -16.83
CA PHE A 231 -6.82 6.66 -15.47
C PHE A 231 -7.13 5.51 -14.48
N TYR A 232 -8.32 4.92 -14.56
CA TYR A 232 -8.74 3.91 -13.58
C TYR A 232 -8.12 2.54 -13.79
N LEU A 233 -7.98 2.09 -15.04
CA LEU A 233 -7.53 0.74 -15.36
C LEU A 233 -6.01 0.62 -15.45
N ILE A 234 -5.33 1.67 -15.90
CA ILE A 234 -3.88 1.64 -16.15
C ILE A 234 -3.13 2.42 -15.08
N SER A 235 -3.38 3.73 -14.97
CA SER A 235 -2.62 4.60 -14.04
C SER A 235 -2.80 4.15 -12.59
N GLU A 236 -4.05 4.04 -12.11
CA GLU A 236 -4.32 3.64 -10.73
C GLU A 236 -3.85 2.22 -10.40
N LEU A 237 -3.92 1.30 -11.37
CA LEU A 237 -3.45 -0.06 -11.19
C LEU A 237 -1.92 -0.12 -11.10
N LEU A 238 -1.21 0.60 -11.98
CA LEU A 238 0.24 0.72 -11.90
C LEU A 238 0.69 1.36 -10.59
N GLY A 239 0.04 2.44 -10.16
CA GLY A 239 0.35 3.09 -8.89
C GLY A 239 0.12 2.15 -7.70
N ASP A 240 -0.85 1.26 -7.82
CA ASP A 240 -1.12 0.22 -6.84
C ASP A 240 -0.04 -0.87 -6.78
N TYR A 241 0.49 -1.30 -7.94
CA TYR A 241 1.64 -2.20 -7.99
C TYR A 241 2.92 -1.54 -7.45
N VAL A 242 3.15 -0.26 -7.72
CA VAL A 242 4.28 0.51 -7.12
C VAL A 242 4.19 0.48 -5.59
N ARG A 243 2.99 0.69 -5.02
CA ARG A 243 2.78 0.58 -3.58
C ARG A 243 2.99 -0.86 -3.07
N LEU A 244 2.59 -1.86 -3.85
CA LEU A 244 2.79 -3.27 -3.47
C LEU A 244 4.27 -3.63 -3.42
N ILE A 245 5.07 -3.21 -4.40
CA ILE A 245 6.53 -3.39 -4.37
C ILE A 245 7.14 -2.69 -3.17
N THR A 246 6.63 -1.49 -2.82
CA THR A 246 7.07 -0.80 -1.60
C THR A 246 6.77 -1.64 -0.34
N ALA A 247 5.63 -2.32 -0.28
CA ALA A 247 5.29 -3.24 0.81
C ALA A 247 6.22 -4.46 0.84
N VAL A 248 6.55 -5.05 -0.31
CA VAL A 248 7.53 -6.14 -0.43
C VAL A 248 8.90 -5.71 0.08
N LYS A 249 9.41 -4.55 -0.35
CA LYS A 249 10.66 -3.98 0.16
C LYS A 249 10.62 -3.76 1.69
N GLY A 250 9.47 -3.36 2.21
CA GLY A 250 9.26 -3.25 3.66
C GLY A 250 9.40 -4.60 4.41
N VAL A 251 9.02 -5.71 3.78
CA VAL A 251 9.22 -7.07 4.34
C VAL A 251 10.70 -7.47 4.31
N PHE A 252 11.42 -7.18 3.22
CA PHE A 252 12.87 -7.36 3.15
C PHE A 252 13.58 -6.60 4.29
N ASP A 253 13.14 -5.37 4.58
CA ASP A 253 13.64 -4.59 5.70
C ASP A 253 13.35 -5.23 7.07
N GLN A 254 12.18 -5.82 7.27
CA GLN A 254 11.88 -6.56 8.51
C GLN A 254 12.78 -7.79 8.65
N ARG A 255 13.05 -8.51 7.56
CA ARG A 255 13.96 -9.65 7.57
C ARG A 255 15.39 -9.22 7.98
N MET A 256 15.91 -8.14 7.41
CA MET A 256 17.22 -7.60 7.81
C MET A 256 17.25 -7.23 9.30
N LYS A 257 16.18 -6.62 9.83
CA LYS A 257 16.05 -6.29 11.26
C LYS A 257 15.99 -7.54 12.14
N ALA A 258 15.29 -8.59 11.69
CA ALA A 258 15.24 -9.86 12.40
C ALA A 258 16.61 -10.57 12.42
N TRP A 259 17.33 -10.54 11.29
CA TRP A 259 18.68 -11.08 11.18
C TRP A 259 19.66 -10.37 12.11
N ALA A 260 19.65 -9.03 12.13
CA ALA A 260 20.51 -8.25 13.03
C ALA A 260 20.25 -8.59 14.50
N LYS A 261 18.97 -8.66 14.92
CA LYS A 261 18.59 -9.07 16.28
C LYS A 261 19.04 -10.48 16.64
N TRP A 262 19.03 -11.40 15.66
CA TRP A 262 19.53 -12.75 15.85
C TRP A 262 21.06 -12.76 15.99
N GLN A 263 21.78 -12.01 15.16
CA GLN A 263 23.23 -11.91 15.24
C GLN A 263 23.68 -11.34 16.59
N ASP A 264 23.03 -10.28 17.07
CA ASP A 264 23.29 -9.71 18.39
C ASP A 264 23.08 -10.75 19.51
N ALA A 265 22.02 -11.54 19.41
CA ALA A 265 21.73 -12.60 20.37
C ALA A 265 22.74 -13.77 20.29
N GLN A 266 23.26 -14.10 19.11
CA GLN A 266 24.35 -15.07 18.95
C GLN A 266 25.65 -14.57 19.57
N VAL A 267 26.03 -13.31 19.33
CA VAL A 267 27.23 -12.71 19.93
C VAL A 267 27.08 -12.63 21.46
N MET A 268 25.89 -12.28 21.96
CA MET A 268 25.60 -12.29 23.39
C MET A 268 25.77 -13.69 23.99
N LEU A 269 25.19 -14.72 23.35
CA LEU A 269 25.33 -16.11 23.80
C LEU A 269 26.79 -16.56 23.82
N GLN A 270 27.55 -16.20 22.78
CA GLN A 270 28.98 -16.52 22.70
C GLN A 270 29.78 -15.88 23.84
N ARG A 271 29.53 -14.60 24.15
CA ARG A 271 30.16 -13.91 25.28
C ARG A 271 29.81 -14.56 26.62
N LYS A 272 28.56 -15.01 26.81
CA LYS A 272 28.15 -15.74 28.02
C LYS A 272 28.89 -17.07 28.16
N ARG A 273 29.04 -17.84 27.07
CA ARG A 273 29.83 -19.09 27.05
C ARG A 273 31.31 -18.86 27.38
N GLU A 274 31.90 -17.79 26.85
CA GLU A 274 33.29 -17.42 27.18
C GLU A 274 33.45 -17.02 28.65
N ALA A 275 32.46 -16.31 29.22
CA ALA A 275 32.45 -15.97 30.64
C ALA A 275 32.29 -17.21 31.54
N GLU A 276 31.42 -18.15 31.16
CA GLU A 276 31.29 -19.44 31.84
C GLU A 276 32.61 -20.22 31.83
N ALA A 277 33.27 -20.34 30.67
CA ALA A 277 34.57 -21.02 30.57
C ALA A 277 35.64 -20.40 31.49
N LYS A 278 35.65 -19.07 31.63
CA LYS A 278 36.53 -18.37 32.58
C LYS A 278 36.18 -18.66 34.03
N LEU A 279 34.88 -18.76 34.37
CA LEU A 279 34.42 -19.10 35.72
C LEU A 279 34.72 -20.55 36.10
N GLN A 280 34.65 -21.48 35.12
CA GLN A 280 35.09 -22.86 35.29
C GLN A 280 36.58 -22.91 35.64
N TYR A 281 37.41 -22.18 34.88
CA TYR A 281 38.85 -22.11 35.14
C TYR A 281 39.19 -21.45 36.50
N ALA A 282 38.37 -20.49 36.94
CA ALA A 282 38.52 -19.80 38.23
C ALA A 282 37.96 -20.57 39.44
N ASN A 283 37.39 -21.78 39.22
CA ASN A 283 36.90 -22.70 40.25
C ASN A 283 35.88 -22.08 41.25
N LYS A 284 34.91 -21.32 40.72
CA LYS A 284 33.83 -20.67 41.50
C LYS A 284 32.46 -21.34 41.24
N PRO A 285 32.10 -22.41 41.96
CA PRO A 285 30.94 -23.25 41.65
C PRO A 285 29.59 -22.53 41.74
N ASP A 286 29.39 -21.64 42.72
CA ASP A 286 28.11 -20.93 42.88
C ASP A 286 27.80 -19.97 41.72
N LYS A 287 28.84 -19.32 41.16
CA LYS A 287 28.71 -18.43 40.00
C LYS A 287 28.62 -19.20 38.69
N LEU A 288 29.08 -20.45 38.69
CA LEU A 288 29.03 -21.31 37.52
C LEU A 288 27.60 -21.76 37.25
N GLN A 289 26.89 -22.22 38.27
CA GLN A 289 25.50 -22.67 38.15
C GLN A 289 24.61 -21.56 37.56
N GLN A 290 24.76 -20.32 38.06
CA GLN A 290 24.04 -19.15 37.54
C GLN A 290 24.37 -18.85 36.06
N ALA A 291 25.64 -18.94 35.67
CA ALA A 291 26.05 -18.73 34.28
C ALA A 291 25.51 -19.81 33.33
N THR A 292 25.48 -21.08 33.77
CA THR A 292 24.93 -22.19 33.00
C THR A 292 23.42 -22.04 32.80
N ASP A 293 22.67 -21.63 33.83
CA ASP A 293 21.22 -21.38 33.73
C ASP A 293 20.90 -20.20 32.78
N GLU A 294 21.68 -19.13 32.86
CA GLU A 294 21.56 -17.98 31.95
C GLU A 294 21.87 -18.34 30.47
N ILE A 295 22.79 -19.28 30.23
CA ILE A 295 23.09 -19.80 28.88
C ILE A 295 21.95 -20.67 28.38
N ARG A 296 21.35 -21.51 29.24
CA ARG A 296 20.18 -22.32 28.90
C ARG A 296 18.99 -21.46 28.48
N GLU A 297 18.71 -20.39 29.22
CA GLU A 297 17.65 -19.43 28.85
C GLU A 297 17.94 -18.72 27.52
N CYS A 298 19.16 -18.20 27.36
CA CYS A 298 19.56 -17.47 26.16
C CYS A 298 19.61 -18.37 24.90
N SER A 299 20.01 -19.63 25.06
CA SER A 299 20.02 -20.62 23.98
C SER A 299 18.60 -21.04 23.55
N GLY A 300 17.65 -21.17 24.49
CA GLY A 300 16.24 -21.42 24.18
C GLY A 300 15.64 -20.32 23.29
N VAL A 301 15.91 -19.05 23.63
CA VAL A 301 15.49 -17.89 22.83
C VAL A 301 16.11 -17.89 21.43
N ASN A 302 17.36 -18.32 21.28
CA ASN A 302 18.01 -18.45 19.96
C ASN A 302 17.44 -19.60 19.12
N GLN A 303 16.99 -20.68 19.75
CA GLN A 303 16.41 -21.84 19.08
C GLN A 303 15.01 -21.53 18.53
N GLU A 304 14.17 -20.82 19.29
CA GLU A 304 12.88 -20.30 18.83
C GLU A 304 13.03 -19.32 17.65
N ARG A 305 14.05 -18.47 17.68
CA ARG A 305 14.36 -17.53 16.58
C ARG A 305 14.86 -18.23 15.32
N ASN A 306 15.58 -19.35 15.44
CA ASN A 306 15.99 -20.17 14.30
C ASN A 306 14.80 -20.86 13.62
N LEU A 307 13.81 -21.34 14.38
CA LEU A 307 12.59 -21.95 13.82
C LEU A 307 11.78 -20.95 12.99
N HIS A 308 11.68 -19.70 13.45
CA HIS A 308 11.02 -18.63 12.70
C HIS A 308 11.73 -18.28 11.37
N ARG A 309 13.04 -18.50 11.26
CA ARG A 309 13.80 -18.34 10.01
C ARG A 309 13.44 -19.41 8.99
N SER A 310 13.30 -20.67 9.43
CA SER A 310 12.99 -21.82 8.57
C SER A 310 11.57 -21.77 7.98
N SER A 311 10.61 -21.21 8.73
CA SER A 311 9.21 -21.11 8.31
C SER A 311 8.88 -19.88 7.46
N SER A 312 9.85 -18.99 7.23
CA SER A 312 9.68 -17.73 6.48
C SER A 312 10.28 -17.80 5.05
N VAL A 313 10.61 -19.01 4.58
CA VAL A 313 11.07 -19.31 3.21
C VAL A 313 9.90 -19.80 2.37
#